data_AF-A0A917NCA0-F1
#
_entry.id   AF-A0A917NCA0-F1
#
_cell.length_a   1.000
_cell.length_b   1.000
_cell.length_c   1.000
_cell.angle_alpha   90.00
_cell.angle_beta   90.00
_cell.angle_gamma   90.00
#
_symmetry.space_group_name_H-M   'P 1'
#
loop_
_entity.id
_entity.type
_entity.pdbx_description
1 polymer ?
#
loop_
_entity_poly.entity_id
_entity_poly.type
_entity_poly.pdbx_seq_one_letter_code
_entity_poly.pdbx_strand_id
1 'polypeptide(L)'
;MKALILSLVSCSFFIASFSASADSLITITGEPISIHQEGDVYVPATTVVAEKDYYYFTVDGAKRVCYHEVQPNLADLTVHPFQVRLGGDVVTLQCYDYSPQYFVVH
;
A
#
# COMPACT_ATOMS: atom_id res chain seq x y z
N MET A 1 46.35 -47.19 -21.90
CA MET A 1 46.93 -46.10 -22.73
C MET A 1 45.78 -45.12 -22.95
N LYS A 2 45.59 -44.11 -22.08
CA LYS A 2 46.10 -42.72 -22.12
C LYS A 2 45.85 -41.99 -23.46
N ALA A 3 45.34 -40.76 -23.32
CA ALA A 3 45.02 -39.72 -24.31
C ALA A 3 43.58 -39.84 -24.86
N LEU A 4 42.73 -38.80 -24.90
CA LEU A 4 42.89 -37.34 -25.08
C LEU A 4 41.70 -36.64 -24.37
N ILE A 5 41.86 -35.78 -23.37
CA ILE A 5 41.97 -34.30 -23.43
C ILE A 5 41.05 -33.60 -24.45
N LEU A 6 40.24 -32.67 -23.91
CA LEU A 6 39.60 -31.47 -24.48
C LEU A 6 38.18 -31.58 -25.11
N SER A 7 37.19 -31.07 -24.38
CA SER A 7 36.21 -30.06 -24.85
C SER A 7 35.37 -29.64 -23.64
N LEU A 8 35.70 -28.54 -22.96
CA LEU A 8 34.96 -27.27 -23.05
C LEU A 8 33.55 -27.43 -23.65
N VAL A 9 32.53 -27.33 -22.79
CA VAL A 9 31.26 -26.59 -22.92
C VAL A 9 30.59 -26.83 -21.55
N SER A 10 30.84 -25.99 -20.55
CA SER A 10 30.00 -24.81 -20.29
C SER A 10 28.50 -25.10 -20.48
N CYS A 11 27.98 -26.14 -19.82
CA CYS A 11 26.54 -26.34 -19.74
C CYS A 11 26.03 -25.61 -18.49
N SER A 12 25.87 -24.30 -18.69
CA SER A 12 24.94 -23.38 -18.06
C SER A 12 24.36 -23.83 -16.72
N PHE A 13 24.91 -23.26 -15.65
CA PHE A 13 24.16 -22.92 -14.46
C PHE A 13 22.92 -22.12 -14.88
N PHE A 14 21.80 -22.79 -15.13
CA PHE A 14 20.49 -22.15 -15.02
C PHE A 14 20.26 -21.92 -13.53
N ILE A 15 20.84 -20.82 -13.02
CA ILE A 15 20.35 -20.20 -11.81
C ILE A 15 18.95 -19.73 -12.23
N ALA A 16 17.94 -20.54 -11.91
CA ALA A 16 16.58 -20.06 -11.87
C ALA A 16 16.60 -18.91 -10.87
N SER A 17 16.73 -17.69 -11.39
CA SER A 17 16.37 -16.49 -10.67
C SER A 17 14.89 -16.65 -10.39
N PHE A 18 14.58 -17.23 -9.23
CA PHE A 18 13.31 -16.96 -8.57
C PHE A 18 13.31 -15.45 -8.36
N SER A 19 12.80 -14.71 -9.35
CA SER A 19 12.29 -13.38 -9.12
C SER A 19 11.27 -13.57 -8.02
N ALA A 20 11.66 -13.24 -6.79
CA ALA A 20 10.75 -13.18 -5.68
C ALA A 20 9.61 -12.27 -6.13
N SER A 21 8.48 -12.88 -6.49
CA SER A 21 7.24 -12.18 -6.66
C SER A 21 6.92 -11.63 -5.28
N ALA A 22 7.30 -10.36 -5.05
CA ALA A 22 6.74 -9.52 -3.99
C ALA A 22 5.28 -9.27 -4.36
N ASP A 23 4.51 -10.34 -4.37
CA ASP A 23 3.08 -10.34 -4.61
C ASP A 23 2.45 -9.74 -3.35
N SER A 24 1.65 -8.69 -3.52
CA SER A 24 0.64 -8.19 -2.57
C SER A 24 0.95 -7.00 -1.64
N LEU A 25 2.12 -6.35 -1.66
CA LEU A 25 2.28 -5.11 -0.86
C LEU A 25 1.70 -3.92 -1.62
N ILE A 26 0.68 -3.28 -1.03
CA ILE A 26 0.08 -2.06 -1.58
C ILE A 26 1.10 -0.93 -1.41
N THR A 27 1.54 -0.38 -2.53
CA THR A 27 2.45 0.77 -2.52
C THR A 27 1.68 2.06 -2.29
N ILE A 28 2.02 2.76 -1.21
CA ILE A 28 1.50 4.07 -0.86
C ILE A 28 2.57 5.10 -1.20
N THR A 29 2.32 5.94 -2.19
CA THR A 29 3.19 7.05 -2.55
C THR A 29 2.68 8.36 -1.98
N GLY A 30 3.60 9.21 -1.53
CA GLY A 30 3.29 10.56 -1.05
C GLY A 30 3.18 10.70 0.48
N GLU A 31 2.98 11.94 0.93
CA GLU A 31 2.86 12.26 2.35
C GLU A 31 1.41 12.13 2.84
N PRO A 32 1.19 11.65 4.08
CA PRO A 32 -0.15 11.52 4.60
C PRO A 32 -0.75 12.91 4.91
N ILE A 33 -1.98 13.13 4.47
CA ILE A 33 -2.70 14.38 4.74
C ILE A 33 -3.24 14.33 6.16
N SER A 34 -2.94 15.34 6.97
CA SER A 34 -3.46 15.42 8.33
C SER A 34 -4.97 15.75 8.29
N ILE A 35 -5.76 14.94 8.99
CA ILE A 35 -7.19 15.16 9.16
C ILE A 35 -7.52 15.27 10.65
N HIS A 36 -8.41 16.18 11.00
CA HIS A 36 -8.87 16.38 12.38
C HIS A 36 -10.37 16.18 12.46
N GLN A 37 -10.86 15.76 13.63
CA GLN A 37 -12.27 15.49 13.83
C GLN A 37 -13.02 16.78 14.20
N GLU A 38 -14.08 17.10 13.44
CA GLU A 38 -15.04 18.16 13.73
C GLU A 38 -16.43 17.55 13.93
N GLY A 39 -16.78 17.24 15.18
CA GLY A 39 -17.99 16.48 15.50
C GLY A 39 -17.90 15.05 14.99
N ASP A 40 -18.78 14.67 14.07
CA ASP A 40 -18.82 13.31 13.48
C ASP A 40 -18.09 13.20 12.13
N VAL A 41 -17.47 14.29 11.66
CA VAL A 41 -16.82 14.37 10.34
C VAL A 41 -15.33 14.70 10.50
N TYR A 42 -14.48 13.96 9.80
CA TYR A 42 -13.06 14.28 9.67
C TYR A 42 -12.84 15.29 8.55
N VAL A 43 -12.14 16.37 8.88
CA VAL A 43 -11.85 17.46 7.95
C VAL A 43 -10.36 17.47 7.66
N PRO A 44 -9.95 17.40 6.39
CA PRO A 44 -8.54 17.49 6.03
C PRO A 44 -8.02 18.93 6.16
N ALA A 45 -6.77 19.06 6.61
CA ALA A 45 -6.10 20.35 6.75
C ALA A 45 -5.83 21.04 5.41
N THR A 46 -5.81 20.27 4.32
CA THR A 46 -5.57 20.75 2.96
C THR A 46 -6.57 20.11 1.99
N THR A 47 -6.67 20.67 0.79
CA THR A 47 -7.47 20.07 -0.28
C THR A 47 -6.92 18.69 -0.63
N VAL A 48 -7.77 17.67 -0.50
CA VAL A 48 -7.44 16.29 -0.85
C VAL A 48 -7.78 16.07 -2.32
N VAL A 49 -6.77 15.68 -3.11
CA VAL A 49 -6.95 15.24 -4.49
C VAL A 49 -6.68 13.74 -4.53
N ALA A 50 -7.68 12.97 -4.95
CA ALA A 50 -7.51 11.53 -5.14
C ALA A 50 -6.79 11.29 -6.47
N GLU A 51 -5.46 11.21 -6.43
CA GLU A 51 -4.67 10.79 -7.60
C GLU A 51 -4.63 9.25 -7.75
N LYS A 52 -5.14 8.54 -6.75
CA LYS A 52 -5.15 7.07 -6.60
C LYS A 52 -6.49 6.63 -6.02
N ASP A 53 -6.74 5.32 -6.04
CA ASP A 53 -7.94 4.71 -5.46
C ASP A 53 -7.94 4.66 -3.92
N TYR A 54 -6.90 5.22 -3.29
CA TYR A 54 -6.74 5.31 -1.84
C TYR A 54 -6.50 6.75 -1.40
N TYR A 55 -6.81 7.00 -0.14
CA TYR A 55 -6.46 8.21 0.59
C TYR A 55 -5.48 7.86 1.70
N TYR A 56 -4.41 8.64 1.82
CA TYR A 56 -3.44 8.45 2.89
C TYR A 56 -3.56 9.59 3.90
N PHE A 57 -3.99 9.26 5.11
CA PHE A 57 -4.30 10.23 6.15
C PHE A 57 -3.47 10.03 7.42
N THR A 58 -3.30 11.10 8.18
CA THR A 58 -2.85 11.07 9.57
C THR A 58 -3.99 11.54 10.47
N VAL A 59 -4.41 10.71 11.42
CA VAL A 59 -5.44 11.01 12.42
C VAL A 59 -4.80 10.84 13.79
N ASP A 60 -4.75 11.90 14.60
CA ASP A 60 -4.13 11.88 15.94
C ASP A 60 -2.69 11.31 15.97
N GLY A 61 -1.93 11.56 14.90
CA GLY A 61 -0.56 11.04 14.74
C GLY A 61 -0.47 9.61 14.23
N ALA A 62 -1.60 8.89 14.11
CA ALA A 62 -1.67 7.57 13.51
C ALA A 62 -1.93 7.65 12.00
N LYS A 63 -1.12 6.93 11.22
CA LYS A 63 -1.24 6.82 9.77
C LYS A 63 -2.34 5.83 9.39
N ARG A 64 -3.21 6.22 8.48
CA ARG A 64 -4.32 5.38 7.98
C ARG A 64 -4.42 5.45 6.47
N VAL A 65 -4.75 4.32 5.87
CA VAL A 65 -5.00 4.21 4.42
C VAL A 65 -6.48 3.93 4.24
N CYS A 66 -7.18 4.79 3.50
CA CYS A 66 -8.62 4.73 3.35
C CYS A 66 -9.05 4.53 1.91
N TYR A 67 -10.11 3.76 1.70
CA TYR A 67 -10.69 3.45 0.40
C TYR A 67 -12.19 3.77 0.41
N HIS A 68 -12.79 3.96 -0.77
CA HIS A 68 -14.25 4.09 -0.85
C HIS A 68 -14.97 2.79 -0.49
N GLU A 69 -14.36 1.66 -0.83
CA GLU A 69 -14.91 0.33 -0.60
C GLU A 69 -13.95 -0.53 0.23
N VAL A 70 -14.52 -1.54 0.92
CA VAL A 70 -13.76 -2.51 1.69
C VAL A 70 -12.83 -3.30 0.76
N GLN A 71 -11.56 -3.36 1.12
CA GLN A 71 -10.53 -4.04 0.36
C GLN A 71 -10.40 -5.50 0.84
N PRO A 72 -10.68 -6.51 -0.01
CA PRO A 72 -10.67 -7.92 0.40
C PRO A 72 -9.28 -8.44 0.76
N ASN A 73 -8.24 -7.86 0.15
CA ASN A 73 -6.82 -8.14 0.46
C ASN A 73 -6.36 -7.53 1.80
N LEU A 74 -7.20 -6.74 2.46
CA LEU A 74 -6.95 -6.15 3.78
C LEU A 74 -7.93 -6.70 4.84
N ALA A 75 -8.58 -7.83 4.59
CA ALA A 75 -9.60 -8.38 5.48
C ALA A 75 -9.11 -8.70 6.90
N ASP A 76 -7.80 -8.94 7.06
CA ASP A 76 -7.15 -9.19 8.35
C ASP A 76 -6.83 -7.89 9.13
N LEU A 77 -6.98 -6.72 8.50
CA LEU A 77 -6.83 -5.42 9.15
C LEU A 77 -8.18 -4.91 9.67
N THR A 78 -8.16 -4.30 10.85
CA THR A 78 -9.32 -3.62 11.40
C THR A 78 -9.71 -2.46 10.48
N VAL A 79 -10.95 -2.47 10.02
CA VAL A 79 -11.53 -1.39 9.21
C VAL A 79 -12.35 -0.44 10.08
N HIS A 80 -12.15 0.85 9.88
CA HIS A 80 -12.88 1.92 10.56
C HIS A 80 -13.58 2.80 9.52
N PRO A 81 -14.92 2.85 9.48
CA PRO A 81 -15.64 3.73 8.58
C PRO A 81 -15.55 5.18 9.08
N PHE A 82 -14.94 6.06 8.29
CA PHE A 82 -14.75 7.47 8.61
C PHE A 82 -15.59 8.33 7.67
N GLN A 83 -16.39 9.25 8.22
CA GLN A 83 -17.02 10.30 7.43
C GLN A 83 -15.98 11.39 7.20
N VAL A 84 -15.50 11.55 5.96
CA VAL A 84 -14.44 12.51 5.61
C VAL A 84 -15.01 13.56 4.67
N ARG A 85 -14.73 14.83 4.96
CA ARG A 85 -15.07 15.93 4.05
C ARG A 85 -14.03 16.01 2.94
N LEU A 86 -14.43 15.72 1.71
CA LEU A 86 -13.60 15.85 0.51
C LEU A 86 -14.18 16.96 -0.36
N GLY A 87 -13.52 18.12 -0.36
CA GLY A 87 -14.06 19.30 -1.04
C GLY A 87 -15.36 19.77 -0.41
N GLY A 88 -16.44 19.79 -1.19
CA GLY A 88 -17.78 20.20 -0.74
C GLY A 88 -18.64 19.07 -0.14
N ASP A 89 -18.22 17.82 -0.32
CA ASP A 89 -19.03 16.65 0.01
C ASP A 89 -18.47 15.92 1.24
N VAL A 90 -19.35 15.23 1.98
CA VAL A 90 -18.97 14.30 3.05
C VAL A 90 -19.17 12.88 2.52
N VAL A 91 -18.09 12.10 2.53
CA VAL A 91 -18.08 10.72 2.04
C VAL A 91 -17.66 9.77 3.15
N THR A 92 -18.18 8.54 3.12
CA THR A 92 -17.74 7.50 4.05
C THR A 92 -16.61 6.71 3.41
N LEU A 93 -15.45 6.69 4.06
CA LEU A 93 -14.28 5.93 3.64
C LEU A 93 -13.98 4.79 4.62
N GLN A 94 -13.54 3.65 4.09
CA GLN A 94 -13.10 2.49 4.83
C GLN A 94 -11.61 2.63 5.14
N CYS A 95 -11.28 3.06 6.36
CA CYS A 95 -9.92 3.35 6.79
C CYS A 95 -9.30 2.17 7.54
N TYR A 96 -8.10 1.79 7.10
CA TYR A 96 -7.28 0.75 7.71
C TYR A 96 -6.07 1.38 8.39
N ASP A 97 -5.67 0.83 9.54
CA ASP A 97 -4.43 1.24 10.19
C ASP A 97 -3.23 0.87 9.32
N TYR A 98 -2.26 1.78 9.21
CA TYR A 98 -1.04 1.50 8.47
C TYR A 98 -0.27 0.34 9.11
N SER A 99 -0.04 -0.71 8.33
CA SER A 99 0.79 -1.85 8.69
C SER A 99 1.85 -2.13 7.62
N PRO A 100 3.14 -2.24 7.99
CA PRO A 100 4.22 -2.54 7.04
C PRO A 100 4.13 -3.95 6.43
N GLN A 101 3.22 -4.80 6.94
CA GLN A 101 2.94 -6.11 6.36
C GLN A 101 2.04 -6.05 5.13
N TYR A 102 1.31 -4.95 4.95
CA TYR A 102 0.36 -4.76 3.85
C TYR A 102 0.72 -3.56 2.97
N PHE A 103 1.38 -2.55 3.56
CA PHE A 103 1.67 -1.29 2.91
C PHE A 103 3.18 -1.01 2.90
N VAL A 104 3.66 -0.43 1.79
CA VAL A 104 5.01 0.11 1.67
C VAL A 104 4.91 1.57 1.26
N VAL A 105 5.55 2.47 2.03
CA VAL A 105 5.62 3.90 1.70
C VAL A 105 6.87 4.20 0.88
N HIS A 106 6.70 4.89 -0.24
CA HIS A 106 7.78 5.34 -1.14
C HIS A 106 7.73 6.85 -1.36
#